data_AF-A0AAU6BE10-F1
#
_entry.id   AF-A0AAU6BE10-F1
#
_cell.length_a   1.000
_cell.length_b   1.000
_cell.length_c   1.000
_cell.angle_alpha   90.00
_cell.angle_beta   90.00
_cell.angle_gamma   90.00
#
_symmetry.space_group_name_H-M   'P 1'
#
loop_
_entity.id
_entity.type
_entity.pdbx_description
1 polymer ?
#
loop_
_entity_poly.entity_id
_entity_poly.type
_entity_poly.pdbx_seq_one_letter_code
_entity_poly.pdbx_strand_id
1 'polypeptide(L)'
;MQCSAVGGRVMSMYLDGSAAPLVTDGPVDILALLGDRSTLARRPAFHIEQAADEAELATYRRLRTETFVHEQGLFTGDDLDDRDADARTVVLVARAPDGTVIGGVRLGPVDDGPDLGRWQGGRLVVAPRARGPQGIGAALVRAACARAEAEGVLRFDATVQARNEVLFRRLGWRSVRTTEVAGTPHVLMRWPIDRIAAQVAAAKAALGPLLAALPAPPGYVGDDGAPVPGTDVIAACDAIVPSMVERDPEWAGWCAVLVNVNDLAAMGASPVGLLDAVGARDAAHAALVLAGLSRAAQAYGVPVLGGHTQLGVPAALSVTALGRTDRPVPGGGGRPGHAVRLTADLGGNWRAGYRGRQWDSTTRRRTDELRTMTRAVAVARPAAAKDVSMAGIAGTLGMLAEASGCGAVLDMAEVPRPADASMGDWLTCFPGFGMLTADEPDAAALPAGPATGAVCGELTAGQGVRLRWPDGEITEAVTSTVTGMGTA
;
A
#
# COMPACT_ATOMS: atom_id res chain seq x y z
N MET A 1 -22.32 -68.91 23.02
CA MET A 1 -23.65 -69.36 23.51
C MET A 1 -24.37 -68.11 24.05
N GLN A 2 -25.48 -67.74 23.39
CA GLN A 2 -26.63 -66.93 23.83
C GLN A 2 -26.49 -65.54 24.53
N CYS A 3 -27.00 -64.53 23.79
CA CYS A 3 -27.92 -63.42 24.11
C CYS A 3 -28.30 -63.00 25.56
N SER A 4 -28.32 -61.66 25.73
CA SER A 4 -29.26 -60.76 26.47
C SER A 4 -29.39 -60.91 28.00
N ALA A 5 -29.59 -59.86 28.81
CA ALA A 5 -30.40 -58.66 28.58
C ALA A 5 -30.13 -57.50 29.59
N VAL A 6 -30.54 -56.27 29.21
CA VAL A 6 -31.09 -55.15 30.03
C VAL A 6 -30.09 -54.44 30.98
N GLY A 7 -29.94 -53.12 31.07
CA GLY A 7 -30.75 -51.96 30.69
C GLY A 7 -30.71 -50.96 31.86
N GLY A 8 -30.13 -49.77 31.66
CA GLY A 8 -30.10 -48.72 32.68
C GLY A 8 -29.47 -47.41 32.16
N ARG A 9 -30.31 -46.50 31.67
CA ARG A 9 -29.93 -45.12 31.33
C ARG A 9 -29.94 -44.27 32.61
N VAL A 10 -28.85 -43.55 32.87
CA VAL A 10 -28.82 -42.50 33.89
C VAL A 10 -29.51 -41.27 33.31
N MET A 11 -30.66 -40.90 33.87
CA MET A 11 -31.45 -39.73 33.48
C MET A 11 -31.02 -38.57 34.37
N SER A 12 -30.41 -37.53 33.80
CA SER A 12 -30.12 -36.29 34.53
C SER A 12 -31.37 -35.41 34.49
N MET A 13 -31.98 -35.20 35.64
CA MET A 13 -33.16 -34.36 35.87
C MET A 13 -32.73 -33.09 36.62
N TYR A 14 -33.26 -31.92 36.22
CA TYR A 14 -33.20 -30.72 37.06
C TYR A 14 -34.19 -30.84 38.23
N LEU A 15 -33.93 -30.10 39.31
CA LEU A 15 -34.66 -30.15 40.59
C LEU A 15 -36.17 -29.75 40.51
N ASP A 16 -36.67 -29.37 39.34
CA ASP A 16 -38.09 -29.03 39.09
C ASP A 16 -38.86 -30.08 38.27
N GLY A 17 -38.24 -31.21 37.91
CA GLY A 17 -38.92 -32.32 37.26
C GLY A 17 -39.13 -32.17 35.73
N SER A 18 -38.57 -31.14 35.10
CA SER A 18 -38.61 -31.00 33.64
C SER A 18 -37.47 -31.77 32.94
N ALA A 19 -37.77 -32.36 31.77
CA ALA A 19 -36.78 -33.10 30.97
C ALA A 19 -35.93 -32.14 30.13
N ALA A 20 -34.60 -32.34 30.13
CA ALA A 20 -33.68 -31.54 29.33
C ALA A 20 -33.94 -31.74 27.82
N PRO A 21 -33.98 -30.66 27.01
CA PRO A 21 -34.18 -30.80 25.57
C PRO A 21 -32.97 -31.47 24.91
N LEU A 22 -33.24 -32.30 23.91
CA LEU A 22 -32.22 -32.95 23.08
C LEU A 22 -31.41 -31.87 22.35
N VAL A 23 -30.12 -31.76 22.70
CA VAL A 23 -29.15 -30.93 21.98
C VAL A 23 -28.96 -31.54 20.59
N THR A 24 -29.25 -30.77 19.54
CA THR A 24 -28.91 -31.14 18.17
C THR A 24 -27.60 -30.45 17.80
N ASP A 25 -26.64 -31.21 17.27
CA ASP A 25 -25.37 -30.70 16.76
C ASP A 25 -25.62 -29.91 15.46
N GLY A 26 -25.85 -28.61 15.60
CA GLY A 26 -25.87 -27.62 14.54
C GLY A 26 -25.25 -26.30 15.04
N PRO A 27 -24.80 -25.41 14.14
CA PRO A 27 -24.14 -24.17 14.55
C PRO A 27 -25.08 -23.35 15.43
N VAL A 28 -24.62 -23.10 16.66
CA VAL A 28 -25.38 -22.40 17.69
C VAL A 28 -25.46 -20.92 17.30
N ASP A 29 -26.65 -20.45 16.94
CA ASP A 29 -26.88 -19.03 16.69
C ASP A 29 -26.82 -18.27 18.03
N ILE A 30 -25.66 -17.69 18.31
CA ILE A 30 -25.35 -16.94 19.53
C ILE A 30 -26.39 -15.82 19.77
N LEU A 31 -26.97 -15.24 18.71
CA LEU A 31 -27.99 -14.20 18.82
C LEU A 31 -29.34 -14.77 19.26
N ALA A 32 -29.65 -16.02 18.91
CA ALA A 32 -30.86 -16.71 19.39
C ALA A 32 -30.75 -17.08 20.88
N LEU A 33 -29.56 -17.42 21.36
CA LEU A 33 -29.28 -17.72 22.78
C LEU A 33 -29.34 -16.49 23.69
N LEU A 34 -28.99 -15.31 23.16
CA LEU A 34 -28.99 -14.05 23.92
C LEU A 34 -30.35 -13.35 23.95
N GLY A 35 -31.40 -13.95 23.39
CA GLY A 35 -32.78 -13.46 23.49
C GLY A 35 -33.07 -12.14 22.75
N ASP A 36 -32.13 -11.66 21.92
CA ASP A 36 -32.27 -10.38 21.24
C ASP A 36 -33.06 -10.50 19.93
N ARG A 37 -34.39 -10.65 20.09
CA ARG A 37 -35.35 -10.62 18.97
C ARG A 37 -35.28 -9.31 18.16
N SER A 38 -34.77 -8.22 18.74
CA SER A 38 -34.65 -6.92 18.05
C SER A 38 -33.48 -6.89 17.06
N THR A 39 -32.39 -7.60 17.36
CA THR A 39 -31.25 -7.79 16.46
C THR A 39 -31.54 -8.83 15.39
N LEU A 40 -32.29 -9.89 15.71
CA LEU A 40 -32.81 -10.84 14.71
C LEU A 40 -33.79 -10.17 13.71
N ALA A 41 -34.58 -9.19 14.17
CA ALA A 41 -35.45 -8.38 13.31
C ALA A 41 -34.69 -7.33 12.46
N ARG A 42 -33.41 -7.07 12.75
CA ARG A 42 -32.51 -6.20 11.97
C ARG A 42 -31.55 -6.98 11.08
N ARG A 43 -31.89 -8.21 10.69
CA ARG A 43 -31.10 -8.89 9.66
C ARG A 43 -31.12 -8.07 8.38
N PRO A 44 -29.95 -7.74 7.81
CA PRO A 44 -29.92 -6.97 6.58
C PRO A 44 -30.63 -7.75 5.47
N ALA A 45 -31.36 -7.04 4.61
CA ALA A 45 -32.14 -7.66 3.52
C ALA A 45 -31.27 -8.46 2.53
N PHE A 46 -29.96 -8.24 2.57
CA PHE A 46 -28.94 -9.00 1.86
C PHE A 46 -27.57 -8.76 2.52
N HIS A 47 -26.60 -9.61 2.22
CA HIS A 47 -25.18 -9.36 2.50
C HIS A 47 -24.39 -9.47 1.19
N ILE A 48 -23.19 -8.89 1.14
CA ILE A 48 -22.29 -8.98 -0.01
C ILE A 48 -21.05 -9.74 0.41
N GLU A 49 -20.69 -10.72 -0.41
CA GLU A 49 -19.48 -11.54 -0.23
C GLU A 49 -18.86 -11.85 -1.59
N GLN A 50 -17.62 -12.36 -1.56
CA GLN A 50 -16.98 -12.88 -2.75
C GLN A 50 -17.59 -14.25 -3.09
N ALA A 51 -17.85 -14.49 -4.37
CA ALA A 51 -18.32 -15.78 -4.84
C ALA A 51 -17.33 -16.88 -4.44
N ALA A 52 -17.83 -17.91 -3.76
CA ALA A 52 -17.02 -18.95 -3.13
C ALA A 52 -16.70 -20.11 -4.07
N ASP A 53 -17.58 -20.38 -5.04
CA ASP A 53 -17.48 -21.55 -5.91
C ASP A 53 -18.02 -21.32 -7.33
N GLU A 54 -17.82 -22.32 -8.19
CA GLU A 54 -18.26 -22.29 -9.59
C GLU A 54 -19.80 -22.26 -9.72
N ALA A 55 -20.55 -22.77 -8.73
CA ALA A 55 -22.01 -22.75 -8.77
C ALA A 55 -22.55 -21.32 -8.56
N GLU A 56 -21.91 -20.54 -7.69
CA GLU A 56 -22.20 -19.13 -7.49
C GLU A 56 -21.80 -18.29 -8.70
N LEU A 57 -20.62 -18.54 -9.27
CA LEU A 57 -20.19 -17.91 -10.52
C LEU A 57 -21.17 -18.22 -11.66
N ALA A 58 -21.63 -19.47 -11.78
CA ALA A 58 -22.65 -19.86 -12.75
C ALA A 58 -23.98 -19.15 -12.49
N THR A 59 -24.36 -18.97 -11.23
CA THR A 59 -25.59 -18.22 -10.86
C THR A 59 -25.49 -16.75 -11.23
N TYR A 60 -24.35 -16.13 -10.96
CA TYR A 60 -24.06 -14.76 -11.40
C TYR A 60 -24.07 -14.62 -12.93
N ARG A 61 -23.45 -15.56 -13.67
CA ARG A 61 -23.50 -15.60 -15.14
C ARG A 61 -24.93 -15.72 -15.66
N ARG A 62 -25.77 -16.58 -15.07
CA ARG A 62 -27.20 -16.67 -15.46
C ARG A 62 -27.94 -15.35 -15.27
N LEU A 63 -27.76 -14.66 -14.15
CA LEU A 63 -28.36 -13.34 -13.91
C LEU A 63 -27.92 -12.31 -14.97
N ARG A 64 -26.64 -12.33 -15.35
CA ARG A 64 -26.08 -11.49 -16.41
C ARG A 64 -26.70 -11.79 -17.77
N THR A 65 -26.79 -13.06 -18.15
CA THR A 65 -27.41 -13.47 -19.42
C THR A 65 -28.88 -13.06 -19.48
N GLU A 66 -29.66 -13.30 -18.42
CA GLU A 66 -31.05 -12.85 -18.32
C GLU A 66 -31.18 -11.33 -18.50
N THR A 67 -30.28 -10.55 -17.90
CA THR A 67 -30.38 -9.09 -17.91
C THR A 67 -29.79 -8.45 -19.16
N PHE A 68 -28.58 -8.82 -19.57
CA PHE A 68 -27.85 -8.16 -20.65
C PHE A 68 -28.18 -8.73 -22.03
N VAL A 69 -28.41 -10.05 -22.14
CA VAL A 69 -28.75 -10.70 -23.41
C VAL A 69 -30.26 -10.64 -23.63
N HIS A 70 -31.04 -11.20 -22.69
CA HIS A 70 -32.48 -11.39 -22.93
C HIS A 70 -33.32 -10.12 -22.67
N GLU A 71 -33.11 -9.42 -21.55
CA GLU A 71 -33.91 -8.24 -21.19
C GLU A 71 -33.47 -6.99 -21.97
N GLN A 72 -32.16 -6.73 -22.05
CA GLN A 72 -31.62 -5.50 -22.64
C GLN A 72 -31.24 -5.62 -24.13
N GLY A 73 -31.04 -6.84 -24.63
CA GLY A 73 -30.55 -7.04 -26.00
C GLY A 73 -29.17 -6.44 -26.26
N LEU A 74 -28.34 -6.28 -25.23
CA LEU A 74 -27.03 -5.63 -25.32
C LEU A 74 -25.99 -6.55 -26.00
N PHE A 75 -26.13 -7.86 -25.84
CA PHE A 75 -25.27 -8.86 -26.47
C PHE A 75 -26.09 -9.94 -27.18
N THR A 76 -25.46 -10.64 -28.12
CA THR A 76 -26.07 -11.77 -28.85
C THR A 76 -25.46 -13.07 -28.37
N GLY A 77 -26.27 -14.04 -27.95
CA GLY A 77 -25.79 -15.34 -27.44
C GLY A 77 -25.43 -15.28 -25.96
N ASP A 78 -24.28 -14.68 -25.63
CA ASP A 78 -23.77 -14.54 -24.27
C ASP A 78 -23.08 -13.18 -24.03
N ASP A 79 -22.76 -12.88 -22.78
CA ASP A 79 -22.06 -11.64 -22.38
C ASP A 79 -20.65 -11.90 -21.81
N LEU A 80 -20.09 -13.08 -22.07
CA LEU A 80 -18.77 -13.48 -21.58
C LEU A 80 -17.66 -12.75 -22.34
N ASP A 81 -16.55 -12.51 -21.64
CA ASP A 81 -15.32 -12.01 -22.25
C ASP A 81 -14.09 -12.57 -21.53
N ASP A 82 -12.90 -12.23 -22.02
CA ASP A 82 -11.63 -12.75 -21.50
C ASP A 82 -11.43 -12.46 -20.00
N ARG A 83 -12.08 -11.43 -19.45
CA ARG A 83 -12.00 -11.12 -18.01
C ARG A 83 -12.76 -12.14 -17.16
N ASP A 84 -13.75 -12.84 -17.71
CA ASP A 84 -14.43 -13.93 -16.99
C ASP A 84 -13.57 -15.19 -16.81
N ALA A 85 -12.50 -15.33 -17.61
CA ALA A 85 -11.56 -16.43 -17.54
C ALA A 85 -10.28 -16.08 -16.75
N ASP A 86 -10.03 -14.79 -16.47
CA ASP A 86 -8.88 -14.35 -15.68
C ASP A 86 -9.08 -14.73 -14.20
N ALA A 87 -8.15 -15.55 -13.67
CA ALA A 87 -8.17 -15.99 -12.28
C ALA A 87 -8.02 -14.85 -11.26
N ARG A 88 -7.57 -13.67 -11.70
CA ARG A 88 -7.47 -12.45 -10.87
C ARG A 88 -8.80 -11.70 -10.79
N THR A 89 -9.79 -12.05 -11.60
CA THR A 89 -11.13 -11.44 -11.54
C THR A 89 -11.85 -11.90 -10.29
N VAL A 90 -12.24 -10.92 -9.48
CA VAL A 90 -13.06 -11.11 -8.29
C VAL A 90 -14.52 -10.88 -8.67
N VAL A 91 -15.41 -11.78 -8.22
CA VAL A 91 -16.86 -11.60 -8.33
C VAL A 91 -17.42 -11.42 -6.93
N LEU A 92 -18.12 -10.31 -6.71
CA LEU A 92 -18.89 -10.05 -5.51
C LEU A 92 -20.36 -10.33 -5.79
N VAL A 93 -21.01 -11.11 -4.93
CA VAL A 93 -22.42 -11.46 -5.02
C VAL A 93 -23.21 -10.89 -3.86
N ALA A 94 -24.43 -10.42 -4.12
CA ALA A 94 -25.39 -10.07 -3.09
C ALA A 94 -26.29 -11.27 -2.81
N ARG A 95 -26.36 -11.70 -1.56
CA ARG A 95 -27.12 -12.88 -1.13
C ARG A 95 -28.28 -12.50 -0.20
N ALA A 96 -29.48 -12.99 -0.53
CA ALA A 96 -30.65 -12.89 0.32
C ALA A 96 -30.53 -13.78 1.58
N PRO A 97 -31.35 -13.55 2.62
CA PRO A 97 -31.30 -14.35 3.85
C PRO A 97 -31.58 -15.85 3.65
N ASP A 98 -32.25 -16.22 2.56
CA ASP A 98 -32.55 -17.60 2.18
C ASP A 98 -31.41 -18.29 1.39
N GLY A 99 -30.30 -17.60 1.18
CA GLY A 99 -29.13 -18.11 0.47
C GLY A 99 -29.11 -17.78 -1.03
N THR A 100 -30.17 -17.20 -1.58
CA THR A 100 -30.29 -16.92 -3.01
C THR A 100 -29.37 -15.76 -3.43
N VAL A 101 -28.59 -15.95 -4.49
CA VAL A 101 -27.85 -14.86 -5.15
C VAL A 101 -28.83 -13.99 -5.92
N ILE A 102 -28.92 -12.71 -5.53
CA ILE A 102 -29.87 -11.73 -6.06
C ILE A 102 -29.20 -10.58 -6.82
N GLY A 103 -27.88 -10.59 -6.93
CA GLY A 103 -27.11 -9.65 -7.72
C GLY A 103 -25.62 -9.95 -7.66
N GLY A 104 -24.85 -9.28 -8.50
CA GLY A 104 -23.40 -9.37 -8.44
C GLY A 104 -22.70 -8.33 -9.31
N VAL A 105 -21.41 -8.21 -9.09
CA VAL A 105 -20.50 -7.34 -9.85
C VAL A 105 -19.14 -8.02 -9.91
N ARG A 106 -18.46 -7.90 -11.04
CA ARG A 106 -17.07 -8.34 -11.15
C ARG A 106 -16.13 -7.15 -11.16
N LEU A 107 -14.92 -7.37 -10.69
CA LEU A 107 -13.81 -6.42 -10.79
C LEU A 107 -12.49 -7.17 -10.88
N GLY A 108 -11.52 -6.60 -11.58
CA GLY A 108 -10.19 -7.18 -11.69
C GLY A 108 -9.28 -6.37 -12.63
N PRO A 109 -8.04 -6.84 -12.82
CA PRO A 109 -7.09 -6.23 -13.75
C PRO A 109 -7.64 -6.17 -15.17
N VAL A 110 -7.29 -5.11 -15.91
CA VAL A 110 -7.72 -4.94 -17.30
C VAL A 110 -6.70 -5.42 -18.33
N ASP A 111 -5.46 -5.65 -17.91
CA ASP A 111 -4.35 -6.01 -18.78
C ASP A 111 -3.96 -7.48 -18.56
N ASP A 112 -3.64 -8.20 -19.64
CA ASP A 112 -3.21 -9.61 -19.58
C ASP A 112 -1.80 -9.80 -18.97
N GLY A 113 -1.06 -8.69 -18.85
CA GLY A 113 0.26 -8.66 -18.23
C GLY A 113 0.22 -8.62 -16.70
N PRO A 114 1.35 -8.27 -16.06
CA PRO A 114 1.43 -8.10 -14.61
C PRO A 114 0.35 -7.14 -14.10
N ASP A 115 -0.20 -7.41 -12.91
CA ASP A 115 -1.14 -6.47 -12.30
C ASP A 115 -0.39 -5.20 -11.85
N LEU A 116 -0.65 -4.10 -12.56
CA LEU A 116 -0.11 -2.76 -12.30
C LEU A 116 -1.02 -1.92 -11.38
N GLY A 117 -2.09 -2.48 -10.84
CA GLY A 117 -3.08 -1.75 -10.05
C GLY A 117 -4.05 -0.92 -10.89
N ARG A 118 -4.23 -1.26 -12.18
CA ARG A 118 -5.28 -0.72 -13.06
C ARG A 118 -6.39 -1.76 -13.19
N TRP A 119 -7.51 -1.51 -12.55
CA TRP A 119 -8.63 -2.44 -12.49
C TRP A 119 -9.89 -1.82 -13.10
N GLN A 120 -10.82 -2.68 -13.52
CA GLN A 120 -12.13 -2.28 -14.01
C GLN A 120 -13.25 -3.02 -13.29
N GLY A 121 -14.26 -2.27 -12.88
CA GLY A 121 -15.54 -2.80 -12.44
C GLY A 121 -16.48 -3.01 -13.63
N GLY A 122 -17.19 -4.14 -13.67
CA GLY A 122 -18.06 -4.46 -14.79
C GLY A 122 -19.17 -5.45 -14.44
N ARG A 123 -20.08 -5.64 -15.41
CA ARG A 123 -21.16 -6.64 -15.35
C ARG A 123 -21.97 -6.59 -14.04
N LEU A 124 -22.25 -5.38 -13.56
CA LEU A 124 -23.12 -5.14 -12.41
C LEU A 124 -24.56 -5.55 -12.76
N VAL A 125 -25.09 -6.54 -12.06
CA VAL A 125 -26.45 -7.04 -12.29
C VAL A 125 -27.19 -7.19 -10.97
N VAL A 126 -28.50 -6.91 -10.99
CA VAL A 126 -29.42 -7.16 -9.89
C VAL A 126 -30.65 -7.86 -10.46
N ALA A 127 -31.04 -8.96 -9.83
CA ALA A 127 -32.21 -9.74 -10.22
C ALA A 127 -33.46 -8.85 -10.28
N PRO A 128 -34.32 -8.96 -11.30
CA PRO A 128 -35.48 -8.07 -11.47
C PRO A 128 -36.36 -7.94 -10.22
N ARG A 129 -36.59 -9.04 -9.50
CA ARG A 129 -37.41 -9.10 -8.27
C ARG A 129 -36.76 -8.41 -7.07
N ALA A 130 -35.46 -8.13 -7.12
CA ALA A 130 -34.69 -7.49 -6.06
C ALA A 130 -34.31 -6.03 -6.41
N ARG A 131 -34.69 -5.53 -7.59
CA ARG A 131 -34.51 -4.12 -7.97
C ARG A 131 -35.50 -3.27 -7.17
N GLY A 132 -35.04 -2.16 -6.58
CA GLY A 132 -35.91 -1.25 -5.84
C GLY A 132 -35.24 -0.58 -4.63
N PRO A 133 -35.99 -0.27 -3.56
CA PRO A 133 -35.57 0.63 -2.49
C PRO A 133 -34.41 0.09 -1.63
N GLN A 134 -34.10 -1.20 -1.74
CA GLN A 134 -33.04 -1.87 -0.99
C GLN A 134 -31.63 -1.46 -1.46
N GLY A 135 -31.49 -0.85 -2.64
CA GLY A 135 -30.22 -0.27 -3.08
C GLY A 135 -29.10 -1.27 -3.34
N ILE A 136 -29.40 -2.53 -3.66
CA ILE A 136 -28.42 -3.61 -3.89
C ILE A 136 -27.34 -3.21 -4.89
N GLY A 137 -27.73 -2.61 -6.03
CA GLY A 137 -26.77 -2.18 -7.05
C GLY A 137 -25.77 -1.15 -6.51
N ALA A 138 -26.24 -0.18 -5.71
CA ALA A 138 -25.38 0.80 -5.07
C ALA A 138 -24.48 0.18 -3.99
N ALA A 139 -24.98 -0.82 -3.26
CA ALA A 139 -24.19 -1.57 -2.29
C ALA A 139 -23.10 -2.42 -2.95
N LEU A 140 -23.39 -3.08 -4.08
CA LEU A 140 -22.41 -3.82 -4.89
C LEU A 140 -21.33 -2.90 -5.45
N VAL A 141 -21.69 -1.71 -5.95
CA VAL A 141 -20.69 -0.72 -6.42
C VAL A 141 -19.79 -0.28 -5.27
N ARG A 142 -20.35 0.03 -4.10
CA ARG A 142 -19.55 0.38 -2.90
C ARG A 142 -18.63 -0.76 -2.46
N ALA A 143 -19.13 -1.98 -2.46
CA ALA A 143 -18.34 -3.16 -2.11
C ALA A 143 -17.19 -3.39 -3.12
N ALA A 144 -17.45 -3.17 -4.41
CA ALA A 144 -16.42 -3.23 -5.44
C ALA A 144 -15.33 -2.15 -5.24
N CYS A 145 -15.71 -0.91 -4.92
CA CYS A 145 -14.76 0.17 -4.63
C CYS A 145 -13.88 -0.19 -3.41
N ALA A 146 -14.51 -0.63 -2.31
CA ALA A 146 -13.79 -1.03 -1.10
C ALA A 146 -12.87 -2.25 -1.34
N ARG A 147 -13.31 -3.21 -2.16
CA ARG A 147 -12.45 -4.34 -2.58
C ARG A 147 -11.26 -3.84 -3.40
N ALA A 148 -11.47 -3.00 -4.41
CA ALA A 148 -10.37 -2.47 -5.21
C ALA A 148 -9.31 -1.76 -4.35
N GLU A 149 -9.73 -0.90 -3.41
CA GLU A 149 -8.81 -0.24 -2.48
C GLU A 149 -8.03 -1.24 -1.60
N ALA A 150 -8.71 -2.28 -1.11
CA ALA A 150 -8.09 -3.32 -0.28
C ALA A 150 -7.07 -4.18 -1.04
N GLU A 151 -7.25 -4.37 -2.35
CA GLU A 151 -6.31 -5.09 -3.22
C GLU A 151 -5.12 -4.22 -3.68
N GLY A 152 -5.06 -2.96 -3.24
CA GLY A 152 -3.97 -2.05 -3.62
C GLY A 152 -4.07 -1.53 -5.05
N VAL A 153 -5.30 -1.42 -5.58
CA VAL A 153 -5.57 -0.76 -6.86
C VAL A 153 -5.22 0.72 -6.74
N LEU A 154 -4.73 1.30 -7.83
CA LEU A 154 -4.36 2.72 -7.95
C LEU A 154 -5.20 3.45 -9.01
N ARG A 155 -5.79 2.72 -9.95
CA ARG A 155 -6.74 3.23 -10.94
C ARG A 155 -7.90 2.26 -11.08
N PHE A 156 -9.10 2.72 -10.76
CA PHE A 156 -10.31 1.90 -10.84
C PHE A 156 -11.37 2.56 -11.72
N ASP A 157 -11.61 1.94 -12.86
CA ASP A 157 -12.49 2.46 -13.92
C ASP A 157 -13.75 1.58 -14.09
N ALA A 158 -14.79 2.12 -14.71
CA ALA A 158 -15.98 1.38 -15.11
C ALA A 158 -16.59 2.00 -16.37
N THR A 159 -17.03 1.17 -17.32
CA THR A 159 -17.89 1.61 -18.42
C THR A 159 -19.35 1.49 -18.00
N VAL A 160 -19.98 2.63 -17.73
CA VAL A 160 -21.33 2.70 -17.16
C VAL A 160 -22.32 3.13 -18.24
N GLN A 161 -23.42 2.40 -18.42
CA GLN A 161 -24.49 2.82 -19.36
C GLN A 161 -24.93 4.26 -19.04
N ALA A 162 -25.12 5.11 -20.06
CA ALA A 162 -25.35 6.54 -19.86
C ALA A 162 -26.51 6.86 -18.89
N ARG A 163 -27.58 6.04 -18.90
CA ARG A 163 -28.72 6.16 -17.97
C ARG A 163 -28.37 6.02 -16.49
N ASN A 164 -27.25 5.37 -16.16
CA ASN A 164 -26.80 5.10 -14.80
C ASN A 164 -25.71 6.08 -14.31
N GLU A 165 -25.28 7.04 -15.14
CA GLU A 165 -24.22 8.00 -14.78
C GLU A 165 -24.56 8.77 -13.50
N VAL A 166 -25.81 9.24 -13.36
CA VAL A 166 -26.26 10.01 -12.19
C VAL A 166 -26.13 9.20 -10.90
N LEU A 167 -26.41 7.89 -10.94
CA LEU A 167 -26.22 7.01 -9.78
C LEU A 167 -24.75 6.97 -9.39
N PHE A 168 -23.86 6.70 -10.35
CA PHE A 168 -22.42 6.59 -10.09
C PHE A 168 -21.82 7.91 -9.58
N ARG A 169 -22.24 9.06 -10.13
CA ARG A 169 -21.83 10.37 -9.61
C ARG A 169 -22.25 10.59 -8.16
N ARG A 170 -23.47 10.19 -7.77
CA ARG A 170 -23.93 10.22 -6.37
C ARG A 170 -23.15 9.28 -5.45
N LEU A 171 -22.58 8.20 -6.01
CA LEU A 171 -21.73 7.28 -5.26
C LEU A 171 -20.29 7.78 -5.12
N GLY A 172 -19.89 8.85 -5.81
CA GLY A 172 -18.56 9.47 -5.75
C GLY A 172 -17.69 9.25 -7.00
N TRP A 173 -18.21 8.57 -8.02
CA TRP A 173 -17.49 8.37 -9.29
C TRP A 173 -17.46 9.65 -10.13
N ARG A 174 -16.39 9.82 -10.89
CA ARG A 174 -16.18 10.96 -11.81
C ARG A 174 -16.32 10.50 -13.26
N SER A 175 -17.07 11.25 -14.06
CA SER A 175 -17.16 11.01 -15.51
C SER A 175 -15.85 11.42 -16.19
N VAL A 176 -15.28 10.54 -17.00
CA VAL A 176 -14.03 10.77 -17.73
C VAL A 176 -14.33 11.17 -19.18
N ARG A 177 -15.04 10.31 -19.92
CA ARG A 177 -15.43 10.54 -21.31
C ARG A 177 -16.64 9.69 -21.70
N THR A 178 -17.38 10.11 -22.71
CA THR A 178 -18.38 9.26 -23.36
C THR A 178 -17.69 8.13 -24.14
N THR A 179 -18.38 7.00 -24.27
CA THR A 179 -17.92 5.83 -25.02
C THR A 179 -19.13 5.00 -25.46
N GLU A 180 -18.91 3.99 -26.27
CA GLU A 180 -19.94 3.00 -26.60
C GLU A 180 -19.46 1.60 -26.19
N VAL A 181 -20.41 0.76 -25.77
CA VAL A 181 -20.20 -0.66 -25.53
C VAL A 181 -21.35 -1.39 -26.21
N ALA A 182 -21.03 -2.33 -27.11
CA ALA A 182 -22.00 -3.05 -27.94
C ALA A 182 -23.06 -2.13 -28.60
N GLY A 183 -22.59 -1.03 -29.22
CA GLY A 183 -23.45 -0.05 -29.89
C GLY A 183 -24.38 0.76 -28.98
N THR A 184 -24.22 0.65 -27.65
CA THR A 184 -25.04 1.37 -26.67
C THR A 184 -24.23 2.49 -26.01
N PRO A 185 -24.82 3.70 -25.81
CA PRO A 185 -24.15 4.80 -25.13
C PRO A 185 -23.73 4.49 -23.69
N HIS A 186 -22.45 4.69 -23.40
CA HIS A 186 -21.83 4.53 -22.09
C HIS A 186 -20.98 5.76 -21.74
N VAL A 187 -20.57 5.83 -20.48
CA VAL A 187 -19.62 6.80 -19.96
C VAL A 187 -18.52 6.02 -19.25
N LEU A 188 -17.27 6.27 -19.64
CA LEU A 188 -16.13 5.83 -18.85
C LEU A 188 -16.10 6.67 -17.57
N MET A 189 -16.21 6.02 -16.43
CA MET A 189 -16.20 6.65 -15.12
C MET A 189 -15.04 6.12 -14.29
N ARG A 190 -14.52 6.96 -13.39
CA ARG A 190 -13.40 6.64 -12.50
C ARG A 190 -13.77 6.81 -11.04
N TRP A 191 -13.39 5.83 -10.22
CA TRP A 191 -13.41 5.93 -8.77
C TRP A 191 -12.13 6.66 -8.30
N PRO A 192 -12.24 7.73 -7.48
CA PRO A 192 -11.07 8.38 -6.93
C PRO A 192 -10.39 7.45 -5.91
N ILE A 193 -9.14 7.08 -6.19
CA ILE A 193 -8.27 6.39 -5.24
C ILE A 193 -7.18 7.37 -4.84
N ASP A 194 -7.13 7.72 -3.55
CA ASP A 194 -6.24 8.75 -3.01
C ASP A 194 -5.11 8.18 -2.13
N ARG A 195 -4.91 6.85 -2.15
CA ARG A 195 -3.94 6.14 -1.30
C ARG A 195 -2.56 6.82 -1.21
N ILE A 196 -1.98 7.20 -2.34
CA ILE A 196 -0.66 7.86 -2.39
C ILE A 196 -0.73 9.26 -1.77
N ALA A 197 -1.71 10.07 -2.19
CA ALA A 197 -1.90 11.43 -1.69
C ALA A 197 -2.17 11.45 -0.18
N ALA A 198 -3.00 10.51 0.32
CA ALA A 198 -3.31 10.37 1.74
C ALA A 198 -2.07 10.02 2.57
N GLN A 199 -1.22 9.11 2.06
CA GLN A 199 0.03 8.78 2.74
C GLN A 199 1.01 9.96 2.77
N VAL A 200 1.17 10.65 1.64
CA VAL A 200 2.00 11.86 1.55
C VAL A 200 1.52 12.92 2.54
N ALA A 201 0.21 13.18 2.58
CA ALA A 201 -0.37 14.16 3.48
C ALA A 201 -0.12 13.80 4.95
N ALA A 202 -0.31 12.53 5.31
CA ALA A 202 -0.08 12.05 6.67
C ALA A 202 1.41 12.12 7.08
N ALA A 203 2.33 11.88 6.16
CA ALA A 203 3.75 11.79 6.46
C ALA A 203 4.50 13.12 6.39
N LYS A 204 4.13 14.03 5.47
CA LYS A 204 5.00 15.15 5.07
C LYS A 204 4.34 16.53 5.00
N ALA A 205 3.02 16.64 4.84
CA ALA A 205 2.37 17.93 4.57
C ALA A 205 2.54 19.00 5.67
N ALA A 206 2.80 18.58 6.92
CA ALA A 206 3.03 19.51 8.02
C ALA A 206 4.45 20.09 8.05
N LEU A 207 5.41 19.51 7.31
CA LEU A 207 6.84 19.83 7.47
C LEU A 207 7.19 21.24 7.04
N GLY A 208 6.81 21.66 5.83
CA GLY A 208 7.14 22.99 5.30
C GLY A 208 6.77 24.12 6.26
N PRO A 209 5.51 24.23 6.71
CA PRO A 209 5.10 25.25 7.67
C PRO A 209 5.83 25.16 9.02
N LEU A 210 6.12 23.96 9.53
CA LEU A 210 6.79 23.76 10.81
C LEU A 210 8.28 24.12 10.76
N LEU A 211 8.94 23.82 9.64
CA LEU A 211 10.38 23.95 9.49
C LEU A 211 10.81 25.30 8.86
N ALA A 212 9.87 26.09 8.33
CA ALA A 212 10.16 27.37 7.68
C ALA A 212 10.93 28.38 8.56
N ALA A 213 10.85 28.27 9.89
CA ALA A 213 11.57 29.13 10.83
C ALA A 213 13.03 28.70 11.08
N LEU A 214 13.41 27.48 10.67
CA LEU A 214 14.76 26.96 10.84
C LEU A 214 15.59 27.27 9.59
N PRO A 215 16.81 27.83 9.73
CA PRO A 215 17.67 28.07 8.59
C PRO A 215 18.14 26.74 7.99
N ALA A 216 17.92 26.56 6.70
CA ALA A 216 18.45 25.42 5.95
C ALA A 216 19.90 25.70 5.48
N PRO A 217 20.76 24.67 5.40
CA PRO A 217 22.06 24.80 4.75
C PRO A 217 21.88 25.18 3.26
N PRO A 218 22.71 26.09 2.70
CA PRO A 218 22.60 26.47 1.30
C PRO A 218 22.75 25.27 0.35
N GLY A 219 21.80 25.06 -0.56
CA GLY A 219 21.82 23.96 -1.53
C GLY A 219 21.31 22.61 -0.98
N TYR A 220 20.88 22.56 0.28
CA TYR A 220 20.43 21.35 0.96
C TYR A 220 19.16 21.63 1.79
N VAL A 221 18.01 21.72 1.12
CA VAL A 221 16.70 21.97 1.73
C VAL A 221 15.86 20.71 1.65
N GLY A 222 15.61 20.08 2.81
CA GLY A 222 14.82 18.85 2.86
C GLY A 222 15.53 17.60 2.32
N ASP A 223 16.84 17.69 2.12
CA ASP A 223 17.77 16.59 1.89
C ASP A 223 17.78 15.58 3.04
N ASP A 224 18.23 14.36 2.77
CA ASP A 224 18.21 13.26 3.74
C ASP A 224 19.27 13.46 4.83
N GLY A 225 20.26 14.30 4.57
CA GLY A 225 21.19 14.82 5.57
C GLY A 225 21.68 16.21 5.22
N ALA A 226 22.56 16.75 6.05
CA ALA A 226 23.15 18.07 5.87
C ALA A 226 24.68 18.03 5.94
N PRO A 227 25.39 18.70 5.02
CA PRO A 227 26.82 18.93 5.17
C PRO A 227 27.11 19.79 6.40
N VAL A 228 28.06 19.35 7.23
CA VAL A 228 28.52 20.10 8.39
C VAL A 228 29.52 21.17 7.93
N PRO A 229 29.28 22.47 8.21
CA PRO A 229 30.10 23.56 7.70
C PRO A 229 31.60 23.40 8.00
N GLY A 230 32.44 23.57 6.96
CA GLY A 230 33.90 23.53 7.09
C GLY A 230 34.51 22.13 7.25
N THR A 231 33.73 21.07 7.00
CA THR A 231 34.19 19.67 7.13
C THR A 231 33.72 18.82 5.95
N ASP A 232 34.19 17.57 5.88
CA ASP A 232 33.69 16.53 4.96
C ASP A 232 32.57 15.69 5.57
N VAL A 233 32.01 16.11 6.72
CA VAL A 233 31.03 15.35 7.49
C VAL A 233 29.61 15.66 7.00
N ILE A 234 28.81 14.62 6.84
CA ILE A 234 27.37 14.70 6.65
C ILE A 234 26.69 14.24 7.93
N ALA A 235 25.71 15.00 8.41
CA ALA A 235 24.88 14.64 9.54
C ALA A 235 23.46 14.31 9.06
N ALA A 236 22.95 13.15 9.46
CA ALA A 236 21.56 12.74 9.28
C ALA A 236 20.96 12.42 10.65
N CYS A 237 19.65 12.60 10.81
CA CYS A 237 18.97 12.31 12.06
C CYS A 237 17.54 11.90 11.78
N ASP A 238 17.10 10.80 12.38
CA ASP A 238 15.73 10.33 12.28
C ASP A 238 15.16 9.91 13.64
N ALA A 239 13.85 9.99 13.76
CA ALA A 239 13.07 9.57 14.90
C ALA A 239 12.11 8.44 14.50
N ILE A 240 12.16 7.33 15.22
CA ILE A 240 11.28 6.20 14.95
C ILE A 240 9.92 6.43 15.60
N VAL A 241 8.85 6.16 14.85
CA VAL A 241 7.47 6.35 15.31
C VAL A 241 7.25 5.61 16.64
N PRO A 242 6.79 6.29 17.72
CA PRO A 242 6.67 5.70 19.05
C PRO A 242 5.87 4.40 19.11
N SER A 243 4.81 4.29 18.30
CA SER A 243 3.99 3.07 18.25
C SER A 243 4.75 1.84 17.74
N MET A 244 5.77 2.02 16.90
CA MET A 244 6.67 0.95 16.49
C MET A 244 7.64 0.59 17.63
N VAL A 245 8.24 1.60 18.29
CA VAL A 245 9.14 1.38 19.43
C VAL A 245 8.45 0.61 20.56
N GLU A 246 7.15 0.84 20.75
CA GLU A 246 6.34 0.12 21.74
C GLU A 246 6.01 -1.31 21.29
N ARG A 247 5.57 -1.50 20.03
CA ARG A 247 5.01 -2.78 19.55
C ARG A 247 6.07 -3.78 19.08
N ASP A 248 7.16 -3.30 18.49
CA ASP A 248 8.25 -4.13 17.95
C ASP A 248 9.61 -3.44 18.23
N PRO A 249 10.04 -3.39 19.51
CA PRO A 249 11.22 -2.62 19.93
C PRO A 249 12.53 -3.06 19.26
N GLU A 250 12.74 -4.36 19.08
CA GLU A 250 13.93 -4.87 18.37
C GLU A 250 13.94 -4.42 16.90
N TRP A 251 12.77 -4.40 16.25
CA TRP A 251 12.66 -3.88 14.91
C TRP A 251 12.84 -2.37 14.84
N ALA A 252 12.30 -1.64 15.81
CA ALA A 252 12.51 -0.20 15.92
C ALA A 252 14.02 0.13 16.02
N GLY A 253 14.75 -0.62 16.85
CA GLY A 253 16.20 -0.52 16.95
C GLY A 253 16.91 -0.79 15.63
N TRP A 254 16.48 -1.83 14.90
CA TRP A 254 17.02 -2.12 13.57
C TRP A 254 16.76 -0.98 12.58
N CYS A 255 15.51 -0.52 12.50
CA CYS A 255 15.07 0.56 11.63
C CYS A 255 15.80 1.87 11.92
N ALA A 256 16.09 2.19 13.18
CA ALA A 256 16.83 3.40 13.54
C ALA A 256 18.23 3.48 12.91
N VAL A 257 18.92 2.35 12.76
CA VAL A 257 20.19 2.29 12.02
C VAL A 257 19.93 2.32 10.51
N LEU A 258 18.96 1.53 10.04
CA LEU A 258 18.60 1.37 8.64
C LEU A 258 18.32 2.71 7.94
N VAL A 259 17.40 3.50 8.50
CA VAL A 259 16.96 4.77 7.90
C VAL A 259 18.12 5.76 7.82
N ASN A 260 18.85 5.94 8.91
CA ASN A 260 19.98 6.86 8.96
C ASN A 260 21.14 6.45 8.03
N VAL A 261 21.39 5.14 7.85
CA VAL A 261 22.39 4.67 6.90
C VAL A 261 21.94 4.90 5.45
N ASN A 262 20.64 4.76 5.16
CA ASN A 262 20.07 5.07 3.85
C ASN A 262 20.14 6.57 3.56
N ASP A 263 19.88 7.43 4.55
CA ASP A 263 20.03 8.89 4.43
C ASP A 263 21.46 9.28 4.04
N LEU A 264 22.46 8.74 4.75
CA LEU A 264 23.86 8.96 4.40
C LEU A 264 24.19 8.42 3.01
N ALA A 265 23.64 7.25 2.64
CA ALA A 265 23.83 6.68 1.32
C ALA A 265 23.25 7.57 0.21
N ALA A 266 22.07 8.17 0.41
CA ALA A 266 21.46 9.10 -0.54
C ALA A 266 22.32 10.35 -0.77
N MET A 267 23.00 10.82 0.27
CA MET A 267 23.96 11.93 0.18
C MET A 267 25.32 11.51 -0.41
N GLY A 268 25.51 10.23 -0.75
CA GLY A 268 26.79 9.69 -1.20
C GLY A 268 27.86 9.62 -0.10
N ALA A 269 27.46 9.63 1.18
CA ALA A 269 28.35 9.61 2.33
C ALA A 269 28.59 8.19 2.86
N SER A 270 29.83 7.90 3.23
CA SER A 270 30.17 6.66 3.93
C SER A 270 29.92 6.81 5.43
N PRO A 271 29.13 5.94 6.08
CA PRO A 271 28.88 6.04 7.52
C PRO A 271 30.17 5.90 8.34
N VAL A 272 30.33 6.77 9.34
CA VAL A 272 31.46 6.79 10.28
C VAL A 272 31.03 6.37 11.68
N GLY A 273 29.82 6.75 12.10
CA GLY A 273 29.28 6.31 13.38
C GLY A 273 27.90 6.86 13.70
N LEU A 274 27.30 6.32 14.76
CA LEU A 274 25.93 6.59 15.18
C LEU A 274 25.90 7.12 16.62
N LEU A 275 24.95 7.98 16.92
CA LEU A 275 24.57 8.40 18.27
C LEU A 275 23.10 8.06 18.50
N ASP A 276 22.74 7.47 19.63
CA ASP A 276 21.36 7.10 19.95
C ASP A 276 20.77 7.88 21.13
N ALA A 277 19.45 8.11 21.09
CA ALA A 277 18.68 8.62 22.21
C ALA A 277 17.44 7.72 22.41
N VAL A 278 17.38 7.04 23.56
CA VAL A 278 16.36 6.03 23.89
C VAL A 278 15.55 6.47 25.11
N GLY A 279 14.24 6.58 24.94
CA GLY A 279 13.26 6.64 26.01
C GLY A 279 12.53 5.30 26.14
N ALA A 280 12.48 4.75 27.35
CA ALA A 280 11.83 3.46 27.58
C ALA A 280 11.09 3.44 28.93
N ARG A 281 10.06 2.60 29.01
CA ARG A 281 9.27 2.42 30.24
C ARG A 281 10.07 1.76 31.36
N ASP A 282 10.97 0.84 31.01
CA ASP A 282 11.83 0.09 31.92
C ASP A 282 13.09 -0.41 31.20
N ALA A 283 14.02 -0.99 31.97
CA ALA A 283 15.29 -1.50 31.44
C ALA A 283 15.12 -2.67 30.47
N ALA A 284 14.07 -3.50 30.64
CA ALA A 284 13.85 -4.65 29.77
C ALA A 284 13.39 -4.19 28.37
N HIS A 285 12.52 -3.20 28.31
CA HIS A 285 12.10 -2.58 27.05
C HIS A 285 13.27 -1.87 26.35
N ALA A 286 14.09 -1.11 27.09
CA ALA A 286 15.29 -0.48 26.55
C ALA A 286 16.27 -1.51 25.97
N ALA A 287 16.46 -2.64 26.67
CA ALA A 287 17.35 -3.70 26.21
C ALA A 287 16.92 -4.30 24.87
N LEU A 288 15.62 -4.45 24.61
CA LEU A 288 15.10 -4.91 23.32
C LEU A 288 15.41 -3.92 22.18
N VAL A 289 15.20 -2.62 22.42
CA VAL A 289 15.53 -1.57 21.45
C VAL A 289 17.03 -1.58 21.12
N LEU A 290 17.87 -1.58 22.15
CA LEU A 290 19.33 -1.58 22.01
C LEU A 290 19.86 -2.87 21.37
N ALA A 291 19.22 -4.02 21.60
CA ALA A 291 19.58 -5.27 20.95
C ALA A 291 19.34 -5.20 19.43
N GLY A 292 18.20 -4.64 19.01
CA GLY A 292 17.89 -4.38 17.61
C GLY A 292 18.90 -3.45 16.95
N LEU A 293 19.20 -2.34 17.61
CA LEU A 293 20.16 -1.33 17.15
C LEU A 293 21.57 -1.93 17.03
N SER A 294 22.03 -2.67 18.04
CA SER A 294 23.33 -3.34 18.03
C SER A 294 23.45 -4.34 16.88
N ARG A 295 22.42 -5.16 16.65
CA ARG A 295 22.37 -6.10 15.51
C ARG A 295 22.47 -5.39 14.17
N ALA A 296 21.75 -4.30 13.97
CA ALA A 296 21.80 -3.55 12.71
C ALA A 296 23.15 -2.85 12.52
N ALA A 297 23.68 -2.21 13.58
CA ALA A 297 25.01 -1.58 13.57
C ALA A 297 26.10 -2.58 13.17
N GLN A 298 26.05 -3.81 13.70
CA GLN A 298 26.94 -4.91 13.31
C GLN A 298 26.74 -5.33 11.84
N ALA A 299 25.48 -5.48 11.39
CA ALA A 299 25.17 -5.89 10.03
C ALA A 299 25.69 -4.89 8.98
N TYR A 300 25.49 -3.59 9.20
CA TYR A 300 26.03 -2.52 8.36
C TYR A 300 27.52 -2.27 8.58
N GLY A 301 28.06 -2.75 9.71
CA GLY A 301 29.43 -2.55 10.13
C GLY A 301 29.74 -1.07 10.40
N VAL A 302 28.84 -0.40 11.13
CA VAL A 302 28.92 1.00 11.55
C VAL A 302 28.92 1.05 13.08
N PRO A 303 29.89 1.70 13.74
CA PRO A 303 29.95 1.73 15.19
C PRO A 303 28.92 2.67 15.80
N VAL A 304 28.37 2.30 16.96
CA VAL A 304 27.64 3.21 17.84
C VAL A 304 28.67 3.92 18.72
N LEU A 305 28.80 5.23 18.57
CA LEU A 305 29.82 6.05 19.23
C LEU A 305 29.42 6.42 20.66
N GLY A 306 28.13 6.46 20.94
CA GLY A 306 27.56 6.82 22.23
C GLY A 306 26.07 7.11 22.14
N GLY A 307 25.47 7.48 23.25
CA GLY A 307 24.04 7.77 23.29
C GLY A 307 23.55 8.15 24.68
N HIS A 308 22.23 8.31 24.81
CA HIS A 308 21.56 8.62 26.07
C HIS A 308 20.30 7.77 26.26
N THR A 309 20.16 7.16 27.43
CA THR A 309 19.01 6.31 27.77
C THR A 309 18.27 6.84 28.99
N GLN A 310 16.99 7.13 28.82
CA GLN A 310 16.06 7.58 29.86
C GLN A 310 15.04 6.47 30.15
N LEU A 311 14.92 6.07 31.41
CA LEU A 311 13.94 5.06 31.87
C LEU A 311 12.75 5.72 32.58
N GLY A 312 11.62 5.01 32.62
CA GLY A 312 10.38 5.49 33.26
C GLY A 312 9.63 6.55 32.44
N VAL A 313 9.86 6.59 31.12
CA VAL A 313 9.24 7.54 30.18
C VAL A 313 8.54 6.81 29.04
N PRO A 314 7.66 7.47 28.27
CA PRO A 314 7.10 6.89 27.06
C PRO A 314 8.18 6.44 26.07
N ALA A 315 7.87 5.39 25.30
CA ALA A 315 8.77 4.86 24.28
C ALA A 315 9.15 5.94 23.24
N ALA A 316 10.45 6.18 23.09
CA ALA A 316 11.02 7.11 22.14
C ALA A 316 12.37 6.58 21.65
N LEU A 317 12.66 6.75 20.36
CA LEU A 317 13.94 6.36 19.78
C LEU A 317 14.29 7.35 18.67
N SER A 318 15.47 7.94 18.77
CA SER A 318 16.09 8.71 17.68
C SER A 318 17.55 8.32 17.55
N VAL A 319 18.03 8.31 16.32
CA VAL A 319 19.44 8.10 16.01
C VAL A 319 19.91 9.23 15.11
N THR A 320 21.12 9.72 15.40
CA THR A 320 21.88 10.62 14.53
C THR A 320 23.04 9.84 13.93
N ALA A 321 23.18 9.89 12.62
CA ALA A 321 24.32 9.31 11.92
C ALA A 321 25.27 10.37 11.39
N LEU A 322 26.56 10.07 11.48
CA LEU A 322 27.64 10.87 10.91
C LEU A 322 28.28 10.07 9.78
N GLY A 323 28.31 10.65 8.59
CA GLY A 323 29.00 10.11 7.42
C GLY A 323 30.08 11.04 6.93
N ARG A 324 30.88 10.59 5.97
CA ARG A 324 31.89 11.41 5.27
C ARG A 324 31.77 11.32 3.76
N THR A 325 31.88 12.45 3.09
CA THR A 325 32.08 12.59 1.64
C THR A 325 32.65 13.96 1.32
N ASP A 326 33.51 14.03 0.31
CA ASP A 326 34.01 15.29 -0.25
C ASP A 326 33.04 15.89 -1.29
N ARG A 327 32.07 15.08 -1.74
CA ARG A 327 31.12 15.41 -2.81
C ARG A 327 29.73 14.90 -2.46
N PRO A 328 29.03 15.61 -1.55
CA PRO A 328 27.64 15.31 -1.25
C PRO A 328 26.76 15.40 -2.51
N VAL A 329 25.92 14.38 -2.71
CA VAL A 329 24.87 14.39 -3.73
C VAL A 329 23.65 15.10 -3.16
N PRO A 330 23.11 16.15 -3.81
CA PRO A 330 21.91 16.82 -3.32
C PRO A 330 20.64 16.04 -3.68
N GLY A 331 19.56 16.27 -2.93
CA GLY A 331 18.21 15.81 -3.24
C GLY A 331 17.52 16.64 -4.31
N GLY A 332 18.00 17.86 -4.57
CA GLY A 332 17.40 18.85 -5.49
C GLY A 332 18.18 19.15 -6.77
N GLY A 333 19.14 18.33 -7.19
CA GLY A 333 19.94 18.62 -8.39
C GLY A 333 19.31 18.21 -9.74
N GLY A 334 18.04 17.77 -9.75
CA GLY A 334 17.34 17.31 -10.94
C GLY A 334 16.87 18.44 -11.86
N ARG A 335 16.56 18.11 -13.12
CA ARG A 335 16.00 19.06 -14.11
C ARG A 335 14.92 18.37 -14.95
N PRO A 336 13.98 19.14 -15.54
CA PRO A 336 13.04 18.56 -16.51
C PRO A 336 13.78 17.85 -17.65
N GLY A 337 13.36 16.62 -17.98
CA GLY A 337 14.02 15.75 -18.96
C GLY A 337 15.01 14.75 -18.36
N HIS A 338 15.42 14.91 -17.10
CA HIS A 338 16.21 13.89 -16.40
C HIS A 338 15.38 12.61 -16.23
N ALA A 339 16.00 11.47 -16.51
CA ALA A 339 15.42 10.17 -16.24
C ALA A 339 15.36 9.90 -14.74
N VAL A 340 14.24 9.36 -14.26
CA VAL A 340 14.05 8.92 -12.88
C VAL A 340 14.30 7.41 -12.82
N ARG A 341 15.19 7.00 -11.92
CA ARG A 341 15.48 5.59 -11.65
C ARG A 341 15.12 5.24 -10.22
N LEU A 342 14.34 4.18 -10.05
CA LEU A 342 14.18 3.48 -8.77
C LEU A 342 15.19 2.34 -8.70
N THR A 343 16.00 2.32 -7.65
CA THR A 343 16.87 1.18 -7.30
C THR A 343 16.46 0.66 -5.93
N ALA A 344 15.92 -0.56 -5.87
CA ALA A 344 15.39 -1.14 -4.63
C ALA A 344 15.79 -2.61 -4.49
N ASP A 345 15.97 -3.06 -3.25
CA ASP A 345 16.24 -4.47 -2.97
C ASP A 345 14.94 -5.28 -2.91
N LEU A 346 14.68 -6.03 -3.99
CA LEU A 346 13.48 -6.84 -4.15
C LEU A 346 13.58 -8.22 -3.47
N GLY A 347 14.75 -8.64 -2.99
CA GLY A 347 14.93 -9.99 -2.42
C GLY A 347 14.55 -10.12 -0.94
N GLY A 348 13.59 -9.32 -0.50
CA GLY A 348 13.08 -9.26 0.87
C GLY A 348 11.76 -10.00 1.07
N ASN A 349 11.06 -9.67 2.16
CA ASN A 349 9.68 -10.10 2.42
C ASN A 349 8.91 -9.00 3.16
N TRP A 350 7.59 -9.05 3.10
CA TRP A 350 6.75 -8.25 4.01
C TRP A 350 7.06 -8.60 5.48
N ARG A 351 7.36 -7.59 6.28
CA ARG A 351 7.57 -7.77 7.72
C ARG A 351 6.25 -8.21 8.37
N ALA A 352 6.32 -9.23 9.24
CA ALA A 352 5.17 -9.72 9.98
C ALA A 352 4.52 -8.58 10.79
N GLY A 353 3.20 -8.39 10.65
CA GLY A 353 2.46 -7.28 11.26
C GLY A 353 2.51 -5.95 10.50
N TYR A 354 3.31 -5.86 9.43
CA TYR A 354 3.50 -4.65 8.61
C TYR A 354 3.35 -4.92 7.11
N ARG A 355 2.60 -5.96 6.71
CA ARG A 355 2.28 -6.24 5.30
C ARG A 355 1.69 -5.01 4.61
N GLY A 356 2.18 -4.71 3.41
CA GLY A 356 1.81 -3.54 2.62
C GLY A 356 2.44 -2.22 3.09
N ARG A 357 3.18 -2.23 4.20
CA ARG A 357 3.82 -1.02 4.78
C ARG A 357 5.33 -1.12 4.87
N GLN A 358 5.89 -2.29 5.17
CA GLN A 358 7.34 -2.45 5.32
C GLN A 358 7.85 -3.72 4.66
N TRP A 359 8.74 -3.52 3.70
CA TRP A 359 9.42 -4.58 2.99
C TRP A 359 10.82 -4.76 3.59
N ASP A 360 11.01 -5.82 4.37
CA ASP A 360 12.29 -6.13 4.97
C ASP A 360 13.18 -6.88 3.97
N SER A 361 14.09 -6.13 3.35
CA SER A 361 15.12 -6.64 2.46
C SER A 361 16.50 -6.69 3.10
N THR A 362 16.67 -6.27 4.37
CA THR A 362 18.00 -6.00 4.93
C THR A 362 18.41 -6.95 6.05
N THR A 363 17.47 -7.52 6.81
CA THR A 363 17.81 -8.37 7.97
C THR A 363 18.53 -9.66 7.64
N ARG A 364 18.42 -10.13 6.40
CA ARG A 364 19.04 -11.39 5.92
C ARG A 364 20.21 -11.16 4.97
N ARG A 365 20.58 -9.90 4.71
CA ARG A 365 21.68 -9.57 3.80
C ARG A 365 23.03 -9.70 4.50
N ARG A 366 24.05 -10.06 3.73
CA ARG A 366 25.43 -10.05 4.23
C ARG A 366 25.94 -8.61 4.32
N THR A 367 26.91 -8.38 5.19
CA THR A 367 27.53 -7.06 5.37
C THR A 367 28.17 -6.52 4.08
N ASP A 368 28.77 -7.37 3.24
CA ASP A 368 29.34 -6.97 1.95
C ASP A 368 28.26 -6.48 0.96
N GLU A 369 27.10 -7.13 0.95
CA GLU A 369 25.96 -6.75 0.13
C GLU A 369 25.37 -5.42 0.58
N LEU A 370 25.12 -5.25 1.89
CA LEU A 370 24.63 -4.00 2.47
C LEU A 370 25.57 -2.83 2.16
N ARG A 371 26.88 -3.02 2.32
CA ARG A 371 27.90 -2.00 2.00
C ARG A 371 27.98 -1.66 0.51
N THR A 372 27.71 -2.64 -0.36
CA THR A 372 27.66 -2.39 -1.80
C THR A 372 26.45 -1.52 -2.16
N MET A 373 25.28 -1.84 -1.60
CA MET A 373 24.07 -1.05 -1.79
C MET A 373 24.23 0.39 -1.30
N THR A 374 24.73 0.60 -0.07
CA THR A 374 24.84 1.93 0.53
C THR A 374 25.94 2.81 -0.09
N ARG A 375 26.86 2.24 -0.87
CA ARG A 375 27.88 2.99 -1.62
C ARG A 375 27.46 3.34 -3.05
N ALA A 376 26.37 2.79 -3.55
CA ALA A 376 26.02 2.88 -4.97
C ALA A 376 25.87 4.33 -5.46
N VAL A 377 25.25 5.20 -4.66
CA VAL A 377 25.08 6.63 -4.98
C VAL A 377 26.42 7.36 -5.00
N ALA A 378 27.30 7.09 -4.04
CA ALA A 378 28.63 7.71 -3.98
C ALA A 378 29.49 7.36 -5.22
N VAL A 379 29.28 6.17 -5.78
CA VAL A 379 29.95 5.71 -7.01
C VAL A 379 29.32 6.33 -8.25
N ALA A 380 27.98 6.29 -8.37
CA ALA A 380 27.26 6.75 -9.55
C ALA A 380 27.22 8.29 -9.69
N ARG A 381 27.10 9.00 -8.56
CA ARG A 381 26.97 10.46 -8.46
C ARG A 381 25.89 11.05 -9.39
N PRO A 382 24.63 10.64 -9.21
CA PRO A 382 23.53 11.21 -9.98
C PRO A 382 23.39 12.71 -9.68
N ALA A 383 22.69 13.43 -10.56
CA ALA A 383 22.39 14.84 -10.34
C ALA A 383 21.54 15.04 -9.06
N ALA A 384 20.60 14.14 -8.79
CA ALA A 384 19.86 14.09 -7.53
C ALA A 384 19.66 12.67 -7.00
N ALA A 385 19.60 12.52 -5.68
CA ALA A 385 19.25 11.26 -5.02
C ALA A 385 18.42 11.50 -3.75
N LYS A 386 17.44 10.62 -3.49
CA LYS A 386 16.75 10.53 -2.20
C LYS A 386 16.47 9.08 -1.81
N ASP A 387 16.57 8.80 -0.51
CA ASP A 387 16.12 7.53 0.04
C ASP A 387 14.59 7.40 0.03
N VAL A 388 14.07 6.18 -0.12
CA VAL A 388 12.62 5.96 -0.08
C VAL A 388 12.14 5.92 1.37
N SER A 389 11.60 7.04 1.83
CA SER A 389 11.08 7.24 3.19
C SER A 389 9.63 6.76 3.37
N MET A 390 9.05 7.03 4.55
CA MET A 390 7.65 6.74 4.91
C MET A 390 6.60 7.41 4.01
N ALA A 391 6.98 8.37 3.16
CA ALA A 391 6.09 8.89 2.12
C ALA A 391 5.82 7.86 1.01
N GLY A 392 6.59 6.75 0.97
CA GLY A 392 6.57 5.74 -0.07
C GLY A 392 7.33 6.19 -1.32
N ILE A 393 7.45 5.30 -2.29
CA ILE A 393 8.18 5.55 -3.54
C ILE A 393 7.64 6.79 -4.25
N ALA A 394 6.32 6.85 -4.48
CA ALA A 394 5.72 7.96 -5.20
C ALA A 394 5.83 9.28 -4.41
N GLY A 395 5.70 9.22 -3.07
CA GLY A 395 5.85 10.39 -2.20
C GLY A 395 7.29 10.92 -2.18
N THR A 396 8.28 10.04 -1.99
CA THR A 396 9.70 10.43 -2.05
C THR A 396 10.07 11.00 -3.42
N LEU A 397 9.55 10.43 -4.52
CA LEU A 397 9.78 11.03 -5.84
C LEU A 397 9.26 12.47 -5.91
N GLY A 398 8.09 12.72 -5.32
CA GLY A 398 7.57 14.08 -5.22
C GLY A 398 8.46 14.99 -4.36
N MET A 399 9.10 14.47 -3.30
CA MET A 399 10.09 15.23 -2.52
C MET A 399 11.34 15.58 -3.35
N LEU A 400 11.86 14.62 -4.12
CA LEU A 400 13.01 14.82 -5.01
C LEU A 400 12.67 15.85 -6.10
N ALA A 401 11.50 15.71 -6.71
CA ALA A 401 11.01 16.63 -7.73
C ALA A 401 10.80 18.05 -7.17
N GLU A 402 10.17 18.17 -5.99
CA GLU A 402 9.98 19.45 -5.30
C GLU A 402 11.31 20.15 -5.01
N ALA A 403 12.27 19.45 -4.40
CA ALA A 403 13.60 19.98 -4.13
C ALA A 403 14.31 20.43 -5.42
N SER A 404 14.03 19.73 -6.54
CA SER A 404 14.56 20.06 -7.88
C SER A 404 13.74 21.12 -8.64
N GLY A 405 12.68 21.68 -8.05
CA GLY A 405 11.80 22.64 -8.74
C GLY A 405 11.03 22.06 -9.93
N CYS A 406 10.76 20.76 -9.89
CA CYS A 406 10.15 19.96 -10.96
C CYS A 406 8.84 19.29 -10.50
N GLY A 407 8.07 18.80 -11.48
CA GLY A 407 7.13 17.70 -11.29
C GLY A 407 7.76 16.38 -11.75
N ALA A 408 7.08 15.26 -11.55
CA ALA A 408 7.54 13.97 -12.03
C ALA A 408 6.43 13.12 -12.66
N VAL A 409 6.83 12.22 -13.54
CA VAL A 409 5.97 11.16 -14.09
C VAL A 409 6.63 9.81 -13.84
N LEU A 410 5.87 8.85 -13.31
CA LEU A 410 6.27 7.45 -13.19
C LEU A 410 5.62 6.60 -14.27
N ASP A 411 6.42 5.77 -14.94
CA ASP A 411 5.99 4.78 -15.90
C ASP A 411 5.62 3.48 -15.18
N MET A 412 4.32 3.24 -15.00
CA MET A 412 3.84 2.17 -14.11
C MET A 412 4.29 0.76 -14.52
N ALA A 413 4.52 0.52 -15.81
CA ALA A 413 5.00 -0.75 -16.32
C ALA A 413 6.50 -0.99 -16.05
N GLU A 414 7.27 0.08 -15.83
CA GLU A 414 8.73 0.04 -15.68
C GLU A 414 9.17 0.06 -14.21
N VAL A 415 8.25 0.24 -13.26
CA VAL A 415 8.56 0.24 -11.82
C VAL A 415 8.99 -1.17 -11.38
N PRO A 416 10.24 -1.37 -10.93
CA PRO A 416 10.69 -2.66 -10.42
C PRO A 416 9.99 -2.93 -9.09
N ARG A 417 9.44 -4.15 -8.92
CA ARG A 417 8.59 -4.52 -7.78
C ARG A 417 8.74 -6.00 -7.41
N PRO A 418 8.65 -6.39 -6.12
CA PRO A 418 8.53 -7.79 -5.73
C PRO A 418 7.30 -8.46 -6.34
N ALA A 419 7.40 -9.73 -6.74
CA ALA A 419 6.32 -10.42 -7.45
C ALA A 419 5.01 -10.54 -6.63
N ASP A 420 5.10 -10.59 -5.31
CA ASP A 420 3.99 -10.78 -4.36
C ASP A 420 3.43 -9.47 -3.78
N ALA A 421 4.03 -8.33 -4.10
CA ALA A 421 3.57 -7.01 -3.66
C ALA A 421 2.51 -6.49 -4.63
N SER A 422 1.36 -5.97 -4.15
CA SER A 422 0.47 -5.17 -5.02
C SER A 422 1.17 -3.86 -5.43
N MET A 423 0.75 -3.25 -6.55
CA MET A 423 1.39 -2.00 -7.00
C MET A 423 1.12 -0.87 -6.01
N GLY A 424 -0.10 -0.78 -5.48
CA GLY A 424 -0.45 0.20 -4.47
C GLY A 424 0.33 0.03 -3.17
N ASP A 425 0.50 -1.21 -2.68
CA ASP A 425 1.34 -1.48 -1.52
C ASP A 425 2.79 -1.10 -1.78
N TRP A 426 3.35 -1.47 -2.94
CA TRP A 426 4.74 -1.18 -3.25
C TRP A 426 5.02 0.32 -3.33
N LEU A 427 4.19 1.08 -4.06
CA LEU A 427 4.37 2.52 -4.19
C LEU A 427 4.18 3.29 -2.87
N THR A 428 3.56 2.67 -1.87
CA THR A 428 3.29 3.28 -0.57
C THR A 428 4.03 2.63 0.60
N CYS A 429 4.82 1.58 0.39
CA CYS A 429 5.60 1.00 1.47
C CYS A 429 6.93 1.73 1.69
N PHE A 430 7.52 1.46 2.86
CA PHE A 430 8.93 1.69 3.12
C PHE A 430 9.72 0.43 2.73
N PRO A 431 10.55 0.48 1.66
CA PRO A 431 11.46 -0.60 1.32
C PRO A 431 12.72 -0.53 2.20
N GLY A 432 13.20 -1.67 2.68
CA GLY A 432 14.41 -1.70 3.51
C GLY A 432 15.62 -1.06 2.84
N PHE A 433 15.77 -1.24 1.53
CA PHE A 433 16.66 -0.44 0.69
C PHE A 433 15.91 0.01 -0.57
N GLY A 434 15.83 1.32 -0.76
CA GLY A 434 15.24 1.96 -1.92
C GLY A 434 15.86 3.34 -2.12
N MET A 435 16.28 3.63 -3.34
CA MET A 435 16.89 4.90 -3.73
C MET A 435 16.24 5.40 -5.01
N LEU A 436 15.74 6.62 -4.98
CA LEU A 436 15.29 7.35 -6.16
C LEU A 436 16.40 8.29 -6.60
N THR A 437 16.73 8.23 -7.88
CA THR A 437 17.79 9.05 -8.47
C THR A 437 17.29 9.71 -9.75
N ALA A 438 17.76 10.91 -10.02
CA ALA A 438 17.47 11.62 -11.27
C ALA A 438 18.76 12.14 -11.90
N ASP A 439 18.93 11.88 -13.19
CA ASP A 439 20.11 12.29 -13.97
C ASP A 439 19.80 12.31 -15.48
N GLU A 440 20.77 12.66 -16.31
CA GLU A 440 20.68 12.55 -17.76
C GLU A 440 20.23 11.14 -18.21
N PRO A 441 19.43 11.00 -19.28
CA PRO A 441 18.86 9.71 -19.69
C PRO A 441 19.88 8.60 -19.98
N ASP A 442 21.11 8.95 -20.35
CA ASP A 442 22.23 8.04 -20.63
C ASP A 442 23.14 7.77 -19.43
N ALA A 443 22.80 8.32 -18.25
CA ALA A 443 23.54 8.10 -17.02
C ALA A 443 23.60 6.61 -16.64
N ALA A 444 24.75 6.20 -16.11
CA ALA A 444 24.99 4.83 -15.71
C ALA A 444 24.04 4.40 -14.59
N ALA A 445 23.63 3.13 -14.61
CA ALA A 445 22.84 2.56 -13.52
C ALA A 445 23.64 2.52 -12.20
N LEU A 446 22.93 2.62 -11.08
CA LEU A 446 23.53 2.49 -9.75
C LEU A 446 24.10 1.08 -9.58
N PRO A 447 25.40 0.92 -9.24
CA PRO A 447 26.03 -0.39 -9.03
C PRO A 447 25.70 -0.95 -7.63
N ALA A 448 24.41 -1.13 -7.35
CA ALA A 448 23.88 -1.49 -6.03
C ALA A 448 23.86 -3.01 -5.76
N GLY A 449 24.73 -3.79 -6.41
CA GLY A 449 24.90 -5.22 -6.16
C GLY A 449 23.58 -6.01 -6.31
N PRO A 450 23.02 -6.57 -5.21
CA PRO A 450 21.79 -7.38 -5.28
C PRO A 450 20.51 -6.56 -5.51
N ALA A 451 20.54 -5.24 -5.38
CA ALA A 451 19.38 -4.41 -5.63
C ALA A 451 19.06 -4.33 -7.13
N THR A 452 17.77 -4.22 -7.45
CA THR A 452 17.28 -4.09 -8.83
C THR A 452 17.02 -2.62 -9.13
N GLY A 453 17.58 -2.12 -10.23
CA GLY A 453 17.39 -0.75 -10.67
C GLY A 453 16.82 -0.64 -12.07
N ALA A 454 15.80 0.20 -12.27
CA ALA A 454 15.23 0.48 -13.59
C ALA A 454 14.89 1.97 -13.74
N VAL A 455 15.08 2.50 -14.94
CA VAL A 455 14.51 3.81 -15.29
C VAL A 455 13.00 3.62 -15.37
N CYS A 456 12.27 4.36 -14.56
CA CYS A 456 10.83 4.17 -14.40
C CYS A 456 10.06 5.50 -14.43
N GLY A 457 10.63 6.53 -15.04
CA GLY A 457 9.99 7.82 -15.14
C GLY A 457 10.94 8.93 -15.57
N GLU A 458 10.46 10.16 -15.43
CA GLU A 458 11.19 11.37 -15.77
C GLU A 458 10.77 12.54 -14.87
N LEU A 459 11.69 13.48 -14.68
CA LEU A 459 11.37 14.80 -14.17
C LEU A 459 10.78 15.67 -15.28
N THR A 460 9.81 16.49 -14.93
CA THR A 460 9.03 17.32 -15.85
C THR A 460 8.90 18.74 -15.32
N ALA A 461 8.56 19.69 -16.18
CA ALA A 461 8.17 21.02 -15.71
C ALA A 461 6.87 20.94 -14.88
N GLY A 462 6.77 21.79 -13.84
CA GLY A 462 5.59 21.87 -12.98
C GLY A 462 5.87 21.36 -11.57
N GLN A 463 4.87 20.70 -10.97
CA GLN A 463 4.94 20.16 -9.61
C GLN A 463 4.10 18.88 -9.51
N GLY A 464 4.26 18.16 -8.40
CA GLY A 464 3.50 16.94 -8.12
C GLY A 464 4.02 15.71 -8.86
N VAL A 465 3.31 14.60 -8.69
CA VAL A 465 3.66 13.29 -9.22
C VAL A 465 2.48 12.72 -9.99
N ARG A 466 2.76 12.27 -11.21
CA ARG A 466 1.78 11.67 -12.12
C ARG A 466 2.19 10.24 -12.46
N LEU A 467 1.22 9.40 -12.79
CA LEU A 467 1.40 8.00 -13.16
C LEU A 467 0.99 7.83 -14.63
N ARG A 468 1.92 7.37 -15.47
CA ARG A 468 1.69 7.02 -16.87
C ARG A 468 1.36 5.54 -16.97
N TRP A 469 0.19 5.25 -17.53
CA TRP A 469 -0.34 3.91 -17.70
C TRP A 469 -0.04 3.36 -19.09
N PRO A 470 -0.03 2.02 -19.29
CA PRO A 470 0.23 1.41 -20.60
C PRO A 470 -0.75 1.83 -21.70
N ASP A 471 -1.96 2.25 -21.33
CA ASP A 471 -2.97 2.78 -22.28
C ASP A 471 -2.72 4.24 -22.68
N GLY A 472 -1.59 4.82 -22.27
CA GLY A 472 -1.19 6.20 -22.55
C GLY A 472 -1.85 7.24 -21.66
N GLU A 473 -2.79 6.85 -20.79
CA GLU A 473 -3.43 7.78 -19.87
C GLU A 473 -2.46 8.18 -18.74
N ILE A 474 -2.55 9.42 -18.30
CA ILE A 474 -1.78 9.95 -17.16
C ILE A 474 -2.76 10.33 -16.05
N THR A 475 -2.55 9.81 -14.85
CA THR A 475 -3.34 10.15 -13.66
C THR A 475 -2.49 10.86 -12.62
N GLU A 476 -3.09 11.75 -11.84
CA GLU A 476 -2.41 12.44 -10.75
C GLU A 476 -2.34 11.55 -9.51
N ALA A 477 -1.15 11.38 -8.94
CA ALA A 477 -0.94 10.70 -7.66
C ALA A 477 -0.74 11.71 -6.52
N VAL A 478 -0.04 12.81 -6.80
CA VAL A 478 0.15 13.96 -5.90
C VAL A 478 0.03 15.22 -6.74
N THR A 479 -0.83 16.16 -6.36
CA THR A 479 -1.16 17.34 -7.18
C THR A 479 -0.30 18.56 -6.86
N SER A 480 0.36 18.58 -5.70
CA SER A 480 1.15 19.69 -5.19
C SER A 480 2.53 19.24 -4.71
N THR A 481 3.27 20.16 -4.10
CA THR A 481 4.45 19.86 -3.27
C THR A 481 4.13 18.81 -2.20
N VAL A 482 5.11 17.97 -1.86
CA VAL A 482 5.00 16.90 -0.87
C VAL A 482 5.31 17.42 0.54
N THR A 483 6.36 18.22 0.66
CA THR A 483 6.83 18.73 1.97
C THR A 483 6.43 20.19 2.18
N GLY A 484 6.39 20.99 1.12
CA GLY A 484 6.22 22.43 1.19
C GLY A 484 7.48 23.17 1.65
N MET A 485 8.64 22.52 1.64
CA MET A 485 9.93 23.14 1.97
C MET A 485 10.54 23.90 0.77
N GLY A 486 10.07 23.62 -0.44
CA GLY A 486 10.50 24.31 -1.65
C GLY A 486 11.76 23.73 -2.29
N THR A 487 12.39 24.53 -3.16
CA THR A 487 13.58 24.14 -3.91
C THR A 487 14.83 24.22 -3.04
N ALA A 488 15.75 23.27 -3.22
CA ALA A 488 17.03 23.21 -2.51
C ALA A 488 18.05 24.25 -2.98
#